data_AF-A0A8J8FLQ5-F1
#
_entry.id   AF-A0A8J8FLQ5-F1
#
_cell.length_a   1.000
_cell.length_b   1.000
_cell.length_c   1.000
_cell.angle_alpha   90.00
_cell.angle_beta   90.00
_cell.angle_gamma   90.00
#
_symmetry.space_group_name_H-M   'P 1'
#
loop_
_entity.id
_entity.type
_entity.pdbx_description
1 polymer ?
#
loop_
_entity_poly.entity_id
_entity_poly.type
_entity_poly.pdbx_seq_one_letter_code
_entity_poly.pdbx_strand_id
1 'polypeptide(L)'
;RVARSYAIFHFSLMEFIQYFAYPVVDQCGYGTNLFLSEMSTYHISLQALAIMPALATYSSDKTALKKATILGASLSGMFLIFNFLPKQWQLFDIEPNFIGDMVACLFQGEYHIGYHIPSAFGLLVTHGSLFALAVSGFLWKNNWKIASYHFVGAMLTLFMPQWLFGVTTGEAAAMYCFYSIPITMSFMPYFKKFFTVHPPELQGDLAYKTK
;
A
#
# COMPACT_ATOMS: atom_id res chain seq x y z
N ARG A 1 -12.55 -11.22 -7.97
CA ARG A 1 -12.62 -11.74 -6.58
C ARG A 1 -11.21 -11.98 -6.05
N VAL A 2 -10.39 -12.77 -6.76
CA VAL A 2 -8.96 -13.01 -6.48
C VAL A 2 -8.18 -11.76 -6.10
N ALA A 3 -8.21 -10.70 -6.93
CA ALA A 3 -7.48 -9.45 -6.64
C ALA A 3 -7.76 -8.83 -5.26
N ARG A 4 -9.03 -8.85 -4.82
CA ARG A 4 -9.44 -8.33 -3.52
C ARG A 4 -9.00 -9.23 -2.37
N SER A 5 -9.11 -10.55 -2.53
CA SER A 5 -8.62 -11.52 -1.56
C SER A 5 -7.10 -11.45 -1.41
N TYR A 6 -6.39 -11.27 -2.52
CA TYR A 6 -4.94 -11.06 -2.54
C TYR A 6 -4.54 -9.79 -1.80
N ALA A 7 -5.25 -8.67 -2.01
CA ALA A 7 -4.99 -7.44 -1.25
C ALA A 7 -5.17 -7.63 0.26
N ILE A 8 -6.28 -8.26 0.69
CA ILE A 8 -6.50 -8.56 2.12
C ILE A 8 -5.36 -9.43 2.67
N PHE A 9 -5.02 -10.52 1.98
CA PHE A 9 -3.91 -11.39 2.37
C PHE A 9 -2.60 -10.63 2.48
N HIS A 10 -2.30 -9.77 1.50
CA HIS A 10 -1.09 -8.96 1.47
C HIS A 10 -1.02 -8.08 2.73
N PHE A 11 -2.01 -7.24 2.99
CA PHE A 11 -1.94 -6.37 4.18
C PHE A 11 -1.93 -7.15 5.50
N SER A 12 -2.64 -8.29 5.60
CA SER A 12 -2.54 -9.17 6.77
C SER A 12 -1.15 -9.82 6.93
N LEU A 13 -0.44 -10.09 5.83
CA LEU A 13 0.91 -10.64 5.87
C LEU A 13 1.91 -9.65 6.48
N MET A 14 1.73 -8.34 6.28
CA MET A 14 2.61 -7.34 6.91
C MET A 14 2.49 -7.37 8.43
N GLU A 15 1.27 -7.42 8.95
CA GLU A 15 1.05 -7.52 10.40
C GLU A 15 1.63 -8.82 10.98
N PHE A 16 1.56 -9.91 10.22
CA PHE A 16 2.19 -11.17 10.61
C PHE A 16 3.71 -11.02 10.68
N ILE A 17 4.34 -10.33 9.73
CA ILE A 17 5.78 -10.01 9.78
C ILE A 17 6.10 -9.14 11.00
N GLN A 18 5.32 -8.09 11.25
CA GLN A 18 5.51 -7.18 12.38
C GLN A 18 5.34 -7.89 13.73
N TYR A 19 4.41 -8.83 13.85
CA TYR A 19 4.25 -9.65 15.05
C TYR A 19 5.54 -10.37 15.44
N PHE A 20 6.24 -10.96 14.47
CA PHE A 20 7.55 -11.60 14.70
C PHE A 20 8.71 -10.60 14.81
N ALA A 21 8.51 -9.35 14.38
CA ALA A 21 9.52 -8.30 14.50
C ALA A 21 9.64 -7.77 15.92
N TYR A 22 8.54 -7.66 16.68
CA TYR A 22 8.52 -7.10 18.03
C TYR A 22 9.61 -7.64 18.98
N PRO A 23 9.88 -8.96 19.04
CA PRO A 23 10.92 -9.49 19.93
C PRO A 23 12.35 -9.16 19.51
N VAL A 24 12.56 -8.72 18.27
CA VAL A 24 13.89 -8.50 17.67
C VAL A 24 14.07 -7.07 17.15
N VAL A 25 13.20 -6.13 17.53
CA VAL A 25 13.36 -4.70 17.20
C VAL A 25 14.71 -4.17 17.69
N ASP A 26 15.22 -3.16 16.99
CA ASP A 26 16.52 -2.48 17.26
C ASP A 26 17.78 -3.34 17.11
N GLN A 27 17.65 -4.62 16.73
CA GLN A 27 18.78 -5.49 16.41
C GLN A 27 19.24 -5.27 14.95
N CYS A 28 19.42 -4.01 14.56
CA CYS A 28 19.66 -3.60 13.17
C CYS A 28 20.91 -4.27 12.56
N GLY A 29 20.84 -4.61 11.28
CA GLY A 29 22.00 -5.01 10.48
C GLY A 29 22.47 -6.47 10.63
N TYR A 30 21.82 -7.30 11.45
CA TYR A 30 22.13 -8.74 11.53
C TYR A 30 20.95 -9.60 11.99
N GLY A 31 21.06 -10.92 11.77
CA GLY A 31 20.17 -11.93 12.32
C GLY A 31 18.71 -11.83 11.85
N THR A 32 17.78 -12.11 12.77
CA THR A 32 16.34 -12.16 12.49
C THR A 32 15.77 -10.80 12.12
N ASN A 33 16.26 -9.70 12.72
CA ASN A 33 15.80 -8.35 12.37
C ASN A 33 16.11 -8.01 10.92
N LEU A 34 17.34 -8.30 10.45
CA LEU A 34 17.71 -8.09 9.06
C LEU A 34 16.79 -8.89 8.12
N PHE A 35 16.58 -10.17 8.40
CA PHE A 35 15.70 -11.02 7.60
C PHE A 35 14.26 -10.48 7.53
N LEU A 36 13.68 -10.11 8.68
CA LEU A 36 12.33 -9.54 8.74
C LEU A 36 12.27 -8.17 8.04
N SER A 37 13.31 -7.34 8.16
CA SER A 37 13.42 -6.04 7.48
C SER A 37 13.46 -6.19 5.96
N GLU A 38 14.22 -7.17 5.47
CA GLU A 38 14.26 -7.50 4.05
C GLU A 38 12.90 -8.03 3.57
N MET A 39 12.24 -8.90 4.33
CA MET A 39 10.89 -9.34 4.01
C MET A 39 9.89 -8.18 3.93
N SER A 40 9.93 -7.24 4.88
CA SER A 40 9.13 -6.01 4.85
C SER A 40 9.46 -5.15 3.62
N THR A 41 10.74 -5.07 3.22
CA THR A 41 11.18 -4.36 2.01
C THR A 41 10.56 -4.96 0.74
N TYR A 42 10.61 -6.29 0.59
CA TYR A 42 9.99 -6.98 -0.54
C TYR A 42 8.46 -6.85 -0.50
N HIS A 43 7.87 -6.91 0.69
CA HIS A 43 6.44 -6.72 0.90
C HIS A 43 5.97 -5.37 0.36
N ILE A 44 6.61 -4.28 0.81
CA ILE A 44 6.28 -2.91 0.40
C ILE A 44 6.49 -2.72 -1.10
N SER A 45 7.54 -3.32 -1.66
CA SER A 45 7.79 -3.29 -3.10
C SER A 45 6.67 -3.94 -3.91
N LEU A 46 5.96 -4.93 -3.35
CA LEU A 46 4.84 -5.64 -3.98
C LEU A 46 3.47 -4.97 -3.73
N GLN A 47 3.42 -3.90 -2.94
CA GLN A 47 2.16 -3.26 -2.53
C GLN A 47 1.32 -2.77 -3.71
N ALA A 48 1.95 -2.23 -4.75
CA ALA A 48 1.24 -1.75 -5.94
C ALA A 48 0.47 -2.87 -6.67
N LEU A 49 1.07 -4.07 -6.76
CA LEU A 49 0.43 -5.25 -7.35
C LEU A 49 -0.76 -5.74 -6.51
N ALA A 50 -0.74 -5.54 -5.20
CA ALA A 50 -1.84 -5.90 -4.33
C ALA A 50 -3.00 -4.91 -4.43
N ILE A 51 -2.74 -3.61 -4.25
CA ILE A 51 -3.79 -2.61 -4.06
C ILE A 51 -4.45 -2.16 -5.38
N MET A 52 -3.67 -1.91 -6.43
CA MET A 52 -4.21 -1.31 -7.67
C MET A 52 -5.26 -2.23 -8.33
N PRO A 53 -5.02 -3.55 -8.49
CA PRO A 53 -6.02 -4.45 -9.05
C PRO A 53 -7.27 -4.56 -8.18
N ALA A 54 -7.12 -4.54 -6.84
CA ALA A 54 -8.24 -4.60 -5.92
C ALA A 54 -9.15 -3.37 -6.05
N LEU A 55 -8.57 -2.17 -6.10
CA LEU A 55 -9.31 -0.92 -6.33
C LEU A 55 -10.00 -0.89 -7.69
N ALA A 56 -9.36 -1.41 -8.73
CA ALA A 56 -9.93 -1.46 -10.07
C ALA A 56 -11.17 -2.37 -10.18
N THR A 57 -11.37 -3.32 -9.26
CA THR A 57 -12.55 -4.23 -9.29
C THR A 57 -13.90 -3.56 -9.02
N TYR A 58 -13.89 -2.30 -8.60
CA TYR A 58 -15.06 -1.45 -8.34
C TYR A 58 -15.40 -0.56 -9.54
N SER A 59 -14.49 -0.49 -10.53
CA SER A 59 -14.71 0.21 -11.78
C SER A 59 -15.83 -0.41 -12.60
N SER A 60 -16.52 0.44 -13.34
CA SER A 60 -17.48 0.03 -14.38
C SER A 60 -16.80 -0.43 -15.69
N ASP A 61 -15.52 -0.11 -15.89
CA ASP A 61 -14.75 -0.53 -17.06
C ASP A 61 -14.21 -1.96 -16.90
N LYS A 62 -14.62 -2.86 -17.82
CA LYS A 62 -14.19 -4.27 -17.84
C LYS A 62 -12.68 -4.43 -18.06
N THR A 63 -12.01 -3.44 -18.65
CA THR A 63 -10.56 -3.46 -18.90
C THR A 63 -9.73 -2.92 -17.73
N ALA A 64 -10.37 -2.25 -16.75
CA ALA A 64 -9.69 -1.60 -15.64
C ALA A 64 -8.83 -2.59 -14.83
N LEU A 65 -9.36 -3.78 -14.53
CA LEU A 65 -8.61 -4.80 -13.79
C LEU A 65 -7.33 -5.22 -14.53
N LYS A 66 -7.41 -5.49 -15.84
CA LYS A 66 -6.24 -5.89 -16.64
C LYS A 66 -5.19 -4.78 -16.65
N LYS A 67 -5.62 -3.54 -16.91
CA LYS A 67 -4.73 -2.36 -16.91
C LYS A 67 -4.09 -2.15 -15.54
N ALA A 68 -4.88 -2.23 -14.47
CA ALA A 68 -4.40 -2.08 -13.11
C ALA A 68 -3.39 -3.16 -12.71
N THR A 69 -3.62 -4.42 -13.10
CA THR A 69 -2.67 -5.51 -12.86
C THR A 69 -1.37 -5.31 -13.61
N ILE A 70 -1.42 -4.91 -14.88
CA ILE A 70 -0.20 -4.62 -15.64
C ILE A 70 0.57 -3.46 -14.99
N LEU A 71 -0.11 -2.34 -14.72
CA LEU A 71 0.53 -1.18 -14.08
C LEU A 71 1.09 -1.51 -12.69
N GLY A 72 0.33 -2.21 -11.86
CA GLY A 72 0.76 -2.62 -10.52
C GLY A 72 1.93 -3.60 -10.56
N ALA A 73 1.92 -4.56 -11.50
CA ALA A 73 3.03 -5.48 -11.72
C ALA A 73 4.28 -4.77 -12.23
N SER A 74 4.15 -3.85 -13.18
CA SER A 74 5.27 -3.04 -13.69
C SER A 74 5.88 -2.18 -12.59
N LEU A 75 5.04 -1.49 -11.81
CA LEU A 75 5.49 -0.64 -10.71
C LEU A 75 6.19 -1.46 -9.61
N SER A 76 5.59 -2.59 -9.22
CA SER A 76 6.18 -3.48 -8.21
C SER A 76 7.48 -4.12 -8.69
N GLY A 77 7.52 -4.56 -9.95
CA GLY A 77 8.73 -5.11 -10.56
C GLY A 77 9.86 -4.08 -10.61
N MET A 78 9.52 -2.82 -10.91
CA MET A 78 10.49 -1.72 -10.87
C MET A 78 11.03 -1.47 -9.45
N PHE A 79 10.17 -1.45 -8.43
CA PHE A 79 10.60 -1.31 -7.03
C PHE A 79 11.49 -2.46 -6.57
N LEU A 80 11.16 -3.69 -6.97
CA LEU A 80 12.01 -4.85 -6.69
C LEU A 80 13.38 -4.71 -7.32
N ILE A 81 13.47 -4.26 -8.58
CA ILE A 81 14.75 -4.00 -9.25
C ILE A 81 15.55 -2.95 -8.46
N PHE A 82 14.91 -1.88 -7.99
CA PHE A 82 15.58 -0.84 -7.20
C PHE A 82 16.15 -1.35 -5.87
N ASN A 83 15.59 -2.43 -5.33
CA ASN A 83 16.16 -3.08 -4.15
C ASN A 83 17.49 -3.79 -4.44
N PHE A 84 17.80 -4.11 -5.69
CA PHE A 84 19.09 -4.70 -6.09
C PHE A 84 20.09 -3.69 -6.65
N LEU A 85 19.66 -2.45 -6.87
CA LEU A 85 20.54 -1.37 -7.32
C LEU A 85 21.33 -0.75 -6.15
N PRO A 86 22.45 -0.07 -6.45
CA PRO A 86 23.25 0.61 -5.44
C PRO A 86 22.43 1.68 -4.70
N LYS A 87 22.42 1.63 -3.37
CA LYS A 87 21.53 2.44 -2.52
C LYS A 87 21.87 3.92 -2.54
N GLN A 88 23.12 4.26 -2.84
CA GLN A 88 23.57 5.62 -3.06
C GLN A 88 22.95 6.29 -4.30
N TRP A 89 22.30 5.54 -5.20
CA TRP A 89 21.60 6.10 -6.36
C TRP A 89 20.25 6.71 -5.93
N GLN A 90 20.31 7.92 -5.38
CA GLN A 90 19.13 8.71 -5.02
C GLN A 90 18.84 9.79 -6.07
N LEU A 91 17.58 10.22 -6.15
CA LEU A 91 17.16 11.28 -7.07
C LEU A 91 17.23 12.64 -6.36
N PHE A 92 17.67 13.66 -7.09
CA PHE A 92 17.60 15.07 -6.70
C PHE A 92 18.38 15.44 -5.42
N ASP A 93 19.31 14.58 -4.98
CA ASP A 93 20.08 14.77 -3.73
C ASP A 93 19.22 15.06 -2.49
N ILE A 94 17.96 14.60 -2.51
CA ILE A 94 17.05 14.71 -1.38
C ILE A 94 17.25 13.48 -0.50
N GLU A 95 17.62 13.71 0.75
CA GLU A 95 17.77 12.66 1.75
C GLU A 95 16.40 12.04 2.07
N PRO A 96 16.19 10.75 1.77
CA PRO A 96 14.89 10.13 2.00
C PRO A 96 14.74 9.67 3.46
N ASN A 97 13.60 10.01 4.07
CA ASN A 97 13.39 9.81 5.51
C ASN A 97 13.19 8.35 5.95
N PHE A 98 12.78 7.43 5.07
CA PHE A 98 12.52 6.03 5.45
C PHE A 98 12.76 4.97 4.36
N ILE A 99 12.83 5.34 3.07
CA ILE A 99 13.23 4.45 1.97
C ILE A 99 14.41 5.06 1.24
N GLY A 100 15.59 4.44 1.25
CA GLY A 100 16.75 5.04 0.58
C GLY A 100 18.10 4.41 0.90
N ASP A 101 19.12 5.25 1.01
CA ASP A 101 20.47 4.85 1.41
C ASP A 101 20.57 4.69 2.94
N MET A 102 20.11 3.55 3.44
CA MET A 102 20.07 3.24 4.87
C MET A 102 20.27 1.75 5.11
N VAL A 103 20.66 1.40 6.33
CA VAL A 103 20.74 -0.01 6.74
C VAL A 103 19.33 -0.52 7.02
N ALA A 104 18.99 -1.70 6.48
CA ALA A 104 17.71 -2.34 6.75
C ALA A 104 17.52 -2.53 8.26
N CYS A 105 16.44 -1.97 8.81
CA CYS A 105 16.14 -2.15 10.21
C CYS A 105 14.65 -2.00 10.53
N LEU A 106 14.18 -2.88 11.41
CA LEU A 106 12.94 -2.73 12.17
C LEU A 106 13.31 -2.16 13.53
N PHE A 107 12.94 -0.92 13.78
CA PHE A 107 13.31 -0.21 15.01
C PHE A 107 12.09 0.04 15.90
N GLN A 108 12.33 0.25 17.19
CA GLN A 108 11.31 0.64 18.15
C GLN A 108 10.94 2.11 17.94
N GLY A 109 9.75 2.37 17.40
CA GLY A 109 9.17 3.72 17.38
C GLY A 109 8.51 4.07 18.71
N GLU A 110 7.90 5.25 18.76
CA GLU A 110 7.30 5.80 20.00
C GLU A 110 6.04 5.03 20.42
N TYR A 111 5.19 4.68 19.45
CA TYR A 111 3.93 3.97 19.63
C TYR A 111 3.87 2.65 18.86
N HIS A 112 4.66 2.51 17.80
CA HIS A 112 4.66 1.33 16.93
C HIS A 112 6.05 1.05 16.35
N ILE A 113 6.26 -0.14 15.76
CA ILE A 113 7.52 -0.44 15.05
C ILE A 113 7.72 0.54 13.90
N GLY A 114 8.94 0.99 13.68
CA GLY A 114 9.34 1.77 12.50
C GLY A 114 10.22 1.00 11.54
N TYR A 115 10.32 1.50 10.30
CA TYR A 115 11.11 0.89 9.23
C TYR A 115 12.20 1.81 8.72
N HIS A 116 13.38 1.23 8.52
CA HIS A 116 14.38 1.69 7.57
C HIS A 116 14.45 0.71 6.41
N ILE A 117 14.13 1.19 5.20
CA ILE A 117 14.00 0.37 4.00
C ILE A 117 15.12 0.74 3.01
N PRO A 118 16.06 -0.16 2.72
CA PRO A 118 17.12 0.11 1.77
C PRO A 118 16.61 0.02 0.33
N SER A 119 16.59 1.12 -0.41
CA SER A 119 16.27 1.09 -1.85
C SER A 119 16.96 2.21 -2.62
N ALA A 120 17.40 1.91 -3.85
CA ALA A 120 17.76 2.97 -4.79
C ALA A 120 16.48 3.75 -5.18
N PHE A 121 16.64 5.01 -5.57
CA PHE A 121 15.53 5.88 -5.96
C PHE A 121 14.41 5.93 -4.91
N GLY A 122 14.78 6.07 -3.64
CA GLY A 122 13.89 5.99 -2.49
C GLY A 122 12.68 6.91 -2.56
N LEU A 123 12.86 8.13 -3.09
CA LEU A 123 11.77 9.05 -3.37
C LEU A 123 10.75 8.48 -4.37
N LEU A 124 11.21 7.84 -5.44
CA LEU A 124 10.34 7.25 -6.46
C LEU A 124 9.55 6.07 -5.90
N VAL A 125 10.20 5.22 -5.09
CA VAL A 125 9.52 4.10 -4.39
C VAL A 125 8.48 4.63 -3.43
N THR A 126 8.82 5.64 -2.63
CA THR A 126 7.92 6.27 -1.66
C THR A 126 6.67 6.85 -2.33
N HIS A 127 6.86 7.74 -3.30
CA HIS A 127 5.75 8.44 -3.96
C HIS A 127 4.97 7.51 -4.88
N GLY A 128 5.65 6.56 -5.54
CA GLY A 128 4.98 5.56 -6.36
C GLY A 128 4.13 4.60 -5.53
N SER A 129 4.58 4.22 -4.33
CA SER A 129 3.77 3.44 -3.37
C SER A 129 2.56 4.23 -2.87
N LEU A 130 2.73 5.50 -2.52
CA LEU A 130 1.64 6.39 -2.14
C LEU A 130 0.63 6.57 -3.29
N PHE A 131 1.11 6.75 -4.52
CA PHE A 131 0.26 6.83 -5.70
C PHE A 131 -0.56 5.55 -5.88
N ALA A 132 0.09 4.38 -5.85
CA ALA A 132 -0.58 3.10 -6.00
C ALA A 132 -1.69 2.93 -4.96
N LEU A 133 -1.41 3.36 -3.73
CA LEU A 133 -2.29 3.22 -2.60
C LEU A 133 -3.47 4.22 -2.59
N ALA A 134 -3.17 5.52 -2.61
CA ALA A 134 -4.12 6.57 -2.31
C ALA A 134 -4.77 7.15 -3.58
N VAL A 135 -4.05 7.15 -4.71
CA VAL A 135 -4.46 7.92 -5.90
C VAL A 135 -4.93 7.01 -7.04
N SER A 136 -4.37 5.81 -7.18
CA SER A 136 -4.61 4.93 -8.33
C SER A 136 -6.09 4.55 -8.53
N GLY A 137 -6.88 4.56 -7.45
CA GLY A 137 -8.33 4.32 -7.50
C GLY A 137 -9.06 5.29 -8.42
N PHE A 138 -8.62 6.54 -8.52
CA PHE A 138 -9.25 7.59 -9.33
C PHE A 138 -9.01 7.44 -10.84
N LEU A 139 -8.05 6.60 -11.24
CA LEU A 139 -7.78 6.33 -12.66
C LEU A 139 -8.92 5.55 -13.34
N TRP A 140 -9.80 4.92 -12.56
CA TRP A 140 -10.79 3.99 -13.07
C TRP A 140 -12.20 4.60 -13.14
N LYS A 141 -12.92 4.30 -14.21
CA LYS A 141 -14.25 4.85 -14.49
C LYS A 141 -15.27 4.47 -13.40
N ASN A 142 -15.95 5.49 -12.85
CA ASN A 142 -16.98 5.37 -11.81
C ASN A 142 -16.47 4.81 -10.47
N ASN A 143 -15.18 5.00 -10.18
CA ASN A 143 -14.53 4.43 -9.00
C ASN A 143 -14.34 5.42 -7.83
N TRP A 144 -14.86 6.64 -7.97
CA TRP A 144 -14.59 7.76 -7.06
C TRP A 144 -14.95 7.46 -5.60
N LYS A 145 -16.00 6.66 -5.34
CA LYS A 145 -16.47 6.39 -3.96
C LYS A 145 -15.46 5.56 -3.17
N ILE A 146 -14.97 4.46 -3.75
CA ILE A 146 -13.92 3.65 -3.11
C ILE A 146 -12.57 4.38 -3.14
N ALA A 147 -12.27 5.11 -4.22
CA ALA A 147 -11.03 5.86 -4.35
C ALA A 147 -10.93 6.94 -3.26
N SER A 148 -12.00 7.69 -3.00
CA SER A 148 -12.04 8.71 -1.94
C SER A 148 -11.88 8.09 -0.56
N TYR A 149 -12.51 6.93 -0.30
CA TYR A 149 -12.36 6.22 0.96
C TYR A 149 -10.91 5.79 1.22
N HIS A 150 -10.24 5.18 0.22
CA HIS A 150 -8.84 4.79 0.34
C HIS A 150 -7.90 6.00 0.40
N PHE A 151 -8.16 7.05 -0.38
CA PHE A 151 -7.38 8.29 -0.34
C PHE A 151 -7.42 8.92 1.05
N VAL A 152 -8.61 9.18 1.58
CA VAL A 152 -8.77 9.80 2.90
C VAL A 152 -8.17 8.90 3.99
N GLY A 153 -8.46 7.59 3.93
CA GLY A 153 -7.90 6.62 4.87
C GLY A 153 -6.37 6.65 4.87
N ALA A 154 -5.75 6.54 3.70
CA ALA A 154 -4.30 6.57 3.53
C ALA A 154 -3.66 7.89 3.98
N MET A 155 -4.24 9.03 3.59
CA MET A 155 -3.69 10.34 3.96
C MET A 155 -3.78 10.56 5.48
N LEU A 156 -4.90 10.19 6.10
CA LEU A 156 -5.05 10.32 7.54
C LEU A 156 -4.09 9.39 8.28
N THR A 157 -3.99 8.12 7.91
CA THR A 157 -3.17 7.17 8.67
C THR A 157 -1.67 7.32 8.41
N LEU A 158 -1.25 7.91 7.28
CA LEU A 158 0.16 8.19 7.01
C LEU A 158 0.61 9.53 7.60
N PHE A 159 -0.16 10.60 7.45
CA PHE A 159 0.31 11.96 7.80
C PHE A 159 -0.17 12.44 9.17
N MET A 160 -1.37 12.04 9.61
CA MET A 160 -1.90 12.50 10.90
C MET A 160 -1.03 12.05 12.09
N PRO A 161 -0.52 10.80 12.15
CA PRO A 161 0.35 10.41 13.26
C PRO A 161 1.62 11.26 13.34
N GLN A 162 2.24 11.57 12.20
CA GLN A 162 3.45 12.42 12.15
C GLN A 162 3.15 13.82 12.69
N TRP A 163 1.99 14.39 12.36
CA TRP A 163 1.62 15.74 12.79
C TRP A 163 1.16 15.83 14.24
N LEU A 164 0.37 14.86 14.71
CA LEU A 164 -0.24 14.90 16.05
C LEU A 164 0.64 14.29 17.14
N PHE A 165 1.39 13.24 16.80
CA PHE A 165 2.18 12.46 17.76
C PHE A 165 3.68 12.57 17.53
N GLY A 166 4.12 13.28 16.48
CA GLY A 166 5.55 13.49 16.21
C GLY A 166 6.32 12.23 15.79
N VAL A 167 5.61 11.16 15.41
CA VAL A 167 6.26 9.89 15.00
C VAL A 167 7.07 10.07 13.72
N THR A 168 8.09 9.24 13.56
CA THR A 168 8.92 9.22 12.35
C THR A 168 8.12 8.79 11.12
N THR A 169 8.58 9.14 9.91
CA THR A 169 7.92 8.67 8.67
C THR A 169 7.91 7.14 8.55
N GLY A 170 8.96 6.47 9.01
CA GLY A 170 9.04 5.01 9.01
C GLY A 170 8.02 4.36 9.95
N GLU A 171 7.83 4.92 11.14
CA GLU A 171 6.80 4.48 12.08
C GLU A 171 5.39 4.79 11.55
N ALA A 172 5.17 5.96 10.95
CA ALA A 172 3.89 6.30 10.35
C ALA A 172 3.51 5.36 9.19
N ALA A 173 4.49 4.94 8.38
CA ALA A 173 4.28 3.93 7.34
C ALA A 173 3.86 2.57 7.93
N ALA A 174 4.40 2.20 9.08
CA ALA A 174 4.00 0.98 9.79
C ALA A 174 2.62 1.08 10.42
N MET A 175 2.29 2.21 11.04
CA MET A 175 0.94 2.48 11.53
C MET A 175 -0.07 2.45 10.38
N TYR A 176 0.29 2.99 9.21
CA TYR A 176 -0.50 2.87 8.00
C TYR A 176 -0.80 1.41 7.65
N CYS A 177 0.20 0.51 7.68
CA CYS A 177 -0.01 -0.92 7.43
C CYS A 177 -1.03 -1.52 8.41
N PHE A 178 -0.95 -1.17 9.70
CA PHE A 178 -1.93 -1.64 10.69
C PHE A 178 -3.35 -1.14 10.38
N TYR A 179 -3.49 0.16 10.14
CA TYR A 179 -4.78 0.75 9.76
C TYR A 179 -5.23 0.40 8.34
N SER A 180 -4.39 -0.22 7.53
CA SER A 180 -4.79 -0.71 6.21
C SER A 180 -5.74 -1.91 6.31
N ILE A 181 -5.76 -2.64 7.43
CA ILE A 181 -6.75 -3.72 7.67
C ILE A 181 -8.19 -3.17 7.62
N PRO A 182 -8.57 -2.16 8.43
CA PRO A 182 -9.92 -1.60 8.34
C PRO A 182 -10.20 -0.92 6.99
N ILE A 183 -9.19 -0.34 6.34
CA ILE A 183 -9.35 0.19 4.99
C ILE A 183 -9.65 -0.96 3.99
N THR A 184 -8.95 -2.08 4.10
CA THR A 184 -9.10 -3.23 3.19
C THR A 184 -10.32 -4.09 3.50
N MET A 185 -11.00 -3.91 4.65
CA MET A 185 -12.34 -4.46 4.86
C MET A 185 -13.32 -4.05 3.76
N SER A 186 -13.12 -2.87 3.16
CA SER A 186 -13.88 -2.42 1.97
C SER A 186 -13.83 -3.41 0.79
N PHE A 187 -12.81 -4.27 0.73
CA PHE A 187 -12.63 -5.32 -0.28
C PHE A 187 -13.45 -6.59 -0.04
N MET A 188 -14.04 -6.74 1.15
CA MET A 188 -14.92 -7.87 1.44
C MET A 188 -16.18 -7.84 0.55
N PRO A 189 -16.77 -9.01 0.24
CA PRO A 189 -17.95 -9.08 -0.63
C PRO A 189 -19.13 -8.23 -0.15
N TYR A 190 -19.33 -8.12 1.17
CA TYR A 190 -20.42 -7.36 1.78
C TYR A 190 -20.37 -5.86 1.42
N PHE A 191 -19.19 -5.25 1.52
CA PHE A 191 -18.99 -3.83 1.23
C PHE A 191 -18.94 -3.52 -0.27
N LYS A 192 -18.84 -4.53 -1.14
CA LYS A 192 -18.78 -4.30 -2.60
C LYS A 192 -19.97 -3.48 -3.10
N LYS A 193 -21.18 -3.86 -2.66
CA LYS A 193 -22.43 -3.20 -3.08
C LYS A 193 -22.48 -1.74 -2.63
N PHE A 194 -21.93 -1.43 -1.45
CA PHE A 194 -21.91 -0.07 -0.94
C PHE A 194 -21.02 0.84 -1.78
N PHE A 195 -19.86 0.35 -2.22
CA PHE A 195 -18.86 1.16 -2.91
C PHE A 195 -18.99 1.18 -4.44
N THR A 196 -19.69 0.20 -5.03
CA THR A 196 -19.89 0.15 -6.48
C THR A 196 -20.91 1.21 -6.90
N VAL A 197 -20.53 2.10 -7.80
CA VAL A 197 -21.44 3.08 -8.39
C VAL A 197 -22.17 2.42 -9.56
N HIS A 198 -23.49 2.40 -9.51
CA HIS A 198 -24.33 1.94 -10.61
C HIS A 198 -24.64 3.13 -11.53
N PRO A 199 -24.15 3.16 -12.78
CA PRO A 199 -24.48 4.26 -13.69
C PRO A 199 -25.99 4.25 -14.02
N PRO A 200 -26.59 5.42 -14.34
CA PRO A 200 -28.02 5.57 -14.61
C PRO A 200 -28.54 4.64 -15.73
N GLU A 201 -27.72 4.39 -16.76
CA GLU A 201 -28.04 3.48 -17.86
C GLU A 201 -28.33 2.04 -17.39
N LEU A 202 -27.68 1.58 -16.31
CA LEU A 202 -27.90 0.26 -15.71
C LEU A 202 -29.05 0.25 -14.67
N GLN A 203 -29.44 1.42 -14.15
CA GLN A 203 -30.59 1.53 -13.25
C GLN A 203 -31.93 1.42 -13.99
N GLY A 204 -32.00 1.88 -15.24
CA GLY A 204 -33.18 1.69 -16.10
C GLY A 204 -33.48 0.21 -16.36
N ASP A 205 -32.46 -0.60 -16.65
CA ASP A 205 -32.60 -2.04 -16.88
C ASP A 205 -32.99 -2.83 -15.62
N LEU A 206 -32.51 -2.40 -14.44
CA LEU A 206 -32.87 -3.03 -13.16
C LEU A 206 -34.31 -2.69 -12.74
N ALA A 207 -34.76 -1.45 -13.00
CA ALA A 207 -36.14 -1.02 -12.77
C ALA A 207 -37.13 -1.68 -13.74
N TYR A 208 -36.69 -2.01 -14.97
CA TYR A 208 -37.51 -2.74 -15.94
C TYR A 208 -37.64 -4.23 -15.57
N LYS A 209 -36.60 -4.87 -15.04
CA LYS A 209 -36.65 -6.28 -14.59
C LYS A 209 -37.38 -6.53 -13.28
N THR A 210 -37.81 -5.49 -12.58
CA THR A 210 -38.57 -5.57 -11.32
C THR A 210 -40.03 -5.17 -11.46
N LYS A 211 -40.50 -4.92 -12.69
CA LYS A 211 -41.92 -4.89 -13.04
C LYS A 211 -42.31 -6.18 -13.75
#